data_AF-A0A3S1E6P3-F1
#
_entry.id   AF-A0A3S1E6P3-F1
#
_cell.length_a   1.000
_cell.length_b   1.000
_cell.length_c   1.000
_cell.angle_alpha   90.00
_cell.angle_beta   90.00
_cell.angle_gamma   90.00
#
_symmetry.space_group_name_H-M   'P 1'
#
loop_
_entity.id
_entity.type
_entity.pdbx_description
1 polymer ?
#
loop_
_entity_poly.entity_id
_entity_poly.type
_entity_poly.pdbx_seq_one_letter_code
_entity_poly.pdbx_strand_id
1 'polypeptide(L)' 'ALIASIKDKLLPLGDDVGFICGHGPGGRFGEERRSNPFLI' A
#
# COMPACT_ATOMS: atom_id res chain seq x y z
N ALA A 1 5.00 -9.79 -10.36
CA ALA A 1 6.12 -8.85 -10.12
C ALA A 1 5.71 -7.65 -9.26
N LEU A 2 4.68 -6.88 -9.65
CA LEU A 2 4.26 -5.68 -8.89
C LEU A 2 3.57 -6.01 -7.55
N ILE A 3 2.47 -6.77 -7.58
CA ILE A 3 1.69 -7.09 -6.36
C ILE A 3 2.56 -7.79 -5.30
N ALA A 4 3.39 -8.75 -5.71
CA ALA A 4 4.35 -9.39 -4.80
C ALA A 4 5.31 -8.38 -4.16
N SER A 5 5.88 -7.44 -4.94
CA SER A 5 6.74 -6.39 -4.38
C SER A 5 6.00 -5.48 -3.38
N ILE A 6 4.73 -5.18 -3.62
CA ILE A 6 3.92 -4.40 -2.68
C ILE A 6 3.71 -5.19 -1.38
N LYS A 7 3.30 -6.47 -1.49
CA LYS A 7 3.04 -7.35 -0.34
C LYS A 7 4.31 -7.65 0.48
N ASP A 8 5.46 -7.82 -0.18
CA ASP A 8 6.69 -8.27 0.46
C ASP A 8 7.61 -7.12 0.92
N LYS A 9 7.49 -5.93 0.30
CA LYS A 9 8.40 -4.81 0.59
C LYS A 9 7.72 -3.60 1.22
N LEU A 10 6.46 -3.34 0.89
CA LEU A 10 5.77 -2.14 1.36
C LEU A 10 4.86 -2.43 2.55
N LEU A 11 3.93 -3.38 2.40
CA LEU A 11 2.98 -3.71 3.48
C LEU A 11 3.64 -4.15 4.81
N PRO A 12 4.84 -4.76 4.85
CA PRO A 12 5.52 -5.08 6.10
C PRO A 12 6.07 -3.86 6.86
N LEU A 13 6.15 -2.69 6.23
CA LEU A 13 6.67 -1.47 6.86
C LEU A 13 5.73 -0.93 7.96
N GLY A 14 4.47 -1.36 7.98
CA GLY A 14 3.51 -1.05 9.03
C GLY A 14 2.31 -0.25 8.52
N ASP A 15 1.17 -0.43 9.18
CA ASP A 15 -0.10 0.15 8.76
C ASP A 15 -0.15 1.68 8.90
N ASP A 16 0.62 2.24 9.83
CA ASP A 16 0.71 3.69 10.07
C ASP A 16 1.60 4.43 9.06
N VAL A 17 2.32 3.70 8.19
CA VAL A 17 3.19 4.33 7.19
C VAL A 17 2.34 5.06 6.15
N GLY A 18 2.57 6.37 6.04
CA GLY A 18 2.01 7.21 4.99
C GLY A 18 2.88 7.17 3.73
N PHE A 19 2.26 7.35 2.57
CA PHE A 19 2.94 7.45 1.28
C PHE A 19 2.36 8.58 0.42
N ILE A 20 3.19 9.13 -0.46
CA ILE A 20 2.80 10.12 -1.46
C ILE A 20 2.70 9.41 -2.80
N CYS A 21 1.56 9.53 -3.47
CA CYS A 21 1.36 8.98 -4.79
C CYS A 21 2.04 9.83 -5.87
N GLY A 22 2.49 9.19 -6.95
CA GLY A 22 2.93 9.91 -8.15
C GLY A 22 1.78 10.67 -8.84
N HIS A 23 0.56 10.15 -8.73
CA HIS A 23 -0.67 10.77 -9.22
C HIS A 23 -1.81 10.57 -8.22
N GLY A 24 -2.63 11.61 -8.03
CA GLY A 24 -3.76 11.56 -7.09
C GLY A 24 -3.35 11.74 -5.62
N PRO A 25 -4.29 11.53 -4.69
CA PRO A 25 -4.01 11.67 -3.27
C PRO A 25 -3.07 10.56 -2.77
N GLY A 26 -2.21 10.89 -1.80
CA GLY A 26 -1.49 9.88 -1.00
C GLY A 26 -2.42 9.14 -0.03
N GLY A 27 -1.86 8.26 0.79
CA GLY A 27 -2.63 7.46 1.74
C GLY A 27 -1.76 6.78 2.80
N ARG A 28 -2.32 5.79 3.50
CA ARG A 28 -1.59 4.92 4.42
C ARG A 28 -1.67 3.45 4.01
N PHE A 29 -0.63 2.68 4.30
CA PHE A 29 -0.61 1.25 3.94
C PHE A 29 -1.72 0.45 4.63
N GLY A 30 -2.10 0.81 5.87
CA GLY A 30 -3.19 0.14 6.56
C GLY A 30 -4.55 0.32 5.88
N GLU A 31 -4.79 1.47 5.24
CA GLU A 31 -6.01 1.74 4.49
C GLU A 31 -6.03 0.89 3.21
N GLU A 32 -4.94 0.93 2.44
CA GLU A 32 -4.79 0.14 1.21
C GLU A 32 -4.94 -1.37 1.50
N ARG A 33 -4.32 -1.89 2.56
CA ARG A 33 -4.45 -3.31 2.96
C ARG A 33 -5.91 -3.73 3.15
N ARG A 34 -6.75 -2.85 3.68
CA ARG A 34 -8.15 -3.15 4.04
C ARG A 34 -9.12 -2.95 2.88
N SER A 35 -8.85 -1.99 1.99
CA SER A 35 -9.83 -1.53 1.01
C SER A 35 -9.40 -1.68 -0.45
N ASN A 36 -8.11 -1.87 -0.75
CA ASN A 36 -7.63 -1.91 -2.12
C ASN A 36 -8.04 -3.23 -2.81
N PRO A 37 -8.86 -3.18 -3.89
CA PRO A 37 -9.38 -4.39 -4.53
C PRO A 37 -8.32 -5.18 -5.31
N PHE A 38 -7.13 -4.62 -5.50
CA PHE A 38 -6.00 -5.28 -6.16
C PHE A 38 -5.08 -6.03 -5.16
N LEU A 39 -5.31 -5.91 -3.85
CA LEU A 39 -4.50 -6.53 -2.81
C LEU A 39 -5.08 -7.81 -2.20
N ILE A 40 -6.19 -8.32 -2.75
CA ILE A 40 -6.81 -9.62 -2.38
C ILE A 40 -5.75 -10.73 -2.37
#